data_AF-A0A960U151-F1
#
_entry.id   AF-A0A960U151-F1
#
_cell.length_a   1.000
_cell.length_b   1.000
_cell.length_c   1.000
_cell.angle_alpha   90.00
_cell.angle_beta   90.00
_cell.angle_gamma   90.00
#
_symmetry.space_group_name_H-M   'P 1'
#
loop_
_entity.id
_entity.type
_entity.pdbx_description
1 polymer ?
#
loop_
_entity_poly.entity_id
_entity_poly.type
_entity_poly.pdbx_seq_one_letter_code
_entity_poly.pdbx_strand_id
1 'polypeptide(L)'
;MVELFTMWRSTRMVVLVAVTAASYVAVLVPFKIAVILPGLTEVRPGAAIPILLSFLFGPAAAWGAAIGNTIGDMLGGMFGPGSLAGFAGNFLYGYVPYAFWRALRGHARPGERGARDWVLVILISLISAFTIAATIGWGADALGLAPYAAIGNIILVNNSLASLLLAVPLLAALYPRVEKAGLLWHEIMDDESPVEVRDTAVVATSGRGVLMARLTKLRADSAGMRQLARRALGVLLLTAGAVAAVCVGNALSIGLLGVDFGVAGFAGEAGSTTVAVGLLPFIALILAGALLL
;
A
#
# COMPACT_ATOMS: atom_id res chain seq x y z
N MET A 1 -6.37 3.29 -9.32
CA MET A 1 -5.29 3.31 -10.34
C MET A 1 -5.08 4.64 -11.09
N VAL A 2 -6.10 5.26 -11.69
CA VAL A 2 -5.91 6.48 -12.52
C VAL A 2 -5.20 7.60 -11.75
N GLU A 3 -5.53 7.79 -10.48
CA GLU A 3 -4.89 8.76 -9.56
C GLU A 3 -3.39 8.60 -9.40
N LEU A 4 -2.85 7.37 -9.51
CA LEU A 4 -1.41 7.14 -9.41
C LEU A 4 -0.63 7.79 -10.54
N PHE A 5 -1.32 8.06 -11.66
CA PHE A 5 -0.76 8.68 -12.84
C PHE A 5 -1.24 10.12 -13.02
N THR A 6 -2.51 10.43 -12.72
CA THR A 6 -3.02 11.80 -12.86
C THR A 6 -2.40 12.76 -11.86
N MET A 7 -1.98 12.30 -10.67
CA MET A 7 -1.33 13.15 -9.68
C MET A 7 -0.05 13.84 -10.20
N TRP A 8 0.63 13.26 -11.18
CA TRP A 8 1.86 13.84 -11.75
C TRP A 8 1.61 15.13 -12.53
N ARG A 9 0.35 15.46 -12.83
CA ARG A 9 -0.05 16.74 -13.41
C ARG A 9 -0.07 17.87 -12.38
N SER A 10 -0.19 17.54 -11.09
CA SER A 10 -0.18 18.50 -10.00
C SER A 10 1.23 18.74 -9.48
N THR A 11 1.72 19.97 -9.57
CA THR A 11 3.00 20.36 -8.97
C THR A 11 3.02 20.10 -7.47
N ARG A 12 1.89 20.31 -6.77
CA ARG A 12 1.79 20.07 -5.33
C ARG A 12 1.99 18.58 -5.01
N MET A 13 1.35 17.69 -5.76
CA MET A 13 1.53 16.25 -5.57
C MET A 13 2.95 15.78 -5.87
N VAL A 14 3.60 16.34 -6.91
CA VAL A 14 5.01 16.05 -7.20
C VAL A 14 5.91 16.48 -6.03
N VAL A 15 5.65 17.64 -5.44
CA VAL A 15 6.36 18.07 -4.23
C VAL A 15 6.10 17.12 -3.06
N LEU A 16 4.86 16.63 -2.88
CA LEU A 16 4.55 15.65 -1.84
C LEU A 16 5.23 14.29 -2.04
N VAL A 17 5.49 13.87 -3.29
CA VAL A 17 6.35 12.70 -3.58
C VAL A 17 7.76 12.94 -3.02
N ALA A 18 8.34 14.10 -3.32
CA ALA A 18 9.68 14.47 -2.85
C ALA A 18 9.74 14.59 -1.32
N VAL A 19 8.74 15.21 -0.69
CA VAL A 19 8.63 15.32 0.78
C VAL A 19 8.50 13.95 1.42
N THR A 20 7.71 13.05 0.83
CA THR A 20 7.56 11.68 1.32
C THR A 20 8.88 10.93 1.22
N ALA A 21 9.54 10.97 0.06
CA ALA A 21 10.83 10.31 -0.14
C ALA A 21 11.89 10.86 0.83
N ALA A 22 12.01 12.18 0.94
CA ALA A 22 12.98 12.82 1.84
C ALA A 22 12.71 12.50 3.31
N SER A 23 11.45 12.55 3.75
CA SER A 23 11.08 12.19 5.12
C SER A 23 11.37 10.72 5.41
N TYR A 24 11.09 9.85 4.43
CA TYR A 24 11.36 8.43 4.58
C TYR A 24 12.86 8.16 4.69
N VAL A 25 13.67 8.71 3.77
CA VAL A 25 15.13 8.60 3.78
C VAL A 25 15.72 9.15 5.08
N ALA A 26 15.27 10.32 5.52
CA ALA A 26 15.78 10.98 6.72
C ALA A 26 15.64 10.13 7.98
N VAL A 27 14.54 9.37 8.09
CA VAL A 27 14.35 8.45 9.21
C VAL A 27 15.00 7.09 8.94
N LEU A 28 15.06 6.63 7.69
CA LEU A 28 15.59 5.31 7.34
C LEU A 28 17.12 5.22 7.47
N VAL A 29 17.85 6.20 6.93
CA VAL A 29 19.33 6.17 6.82
C VAL A 29 20.03 6.04 8.17
N PRO A 30 19.66 6.77 9.25
CA PRO A 30 20.32 6.63 10.55
C PRO A 30 20.26 5.22 11.12
N PHE A 31 19.21 4.45 10.81
CA PHE A 31 19.04 3.09 11.32
C PHE A 31 19.72 2.02 10.48
N LYS A 32 20.34 2.40 9.34
CA LYS A 32 21.16 1.47 8.55
C LYS A 32 22.48 1.09 9.24
N ILE A 33 22.79 1.64 10.42
CA ILE A 33 23.81 1.12 11.34
C ILE A 33 23.34 -0.14 12.11
N ALA A 34 22.02 -0.32 12.28
CA ALA A 34 21.41 -1.41 13.02
C ALA A 34 20.91 -2.50 12.05
N VAL A 35 21.85 -3.03 11.26
CA VAL A 35 21.58 -4.05 10.22
C VAL A 35 21.20 -5.38 10.88
N ILE A 36 20.08 -5.97 10.44
CA ILE A 36 19.63 -7.30 10.88
C ILE A 36 20.13 -8.35 9.89
N LEU A 37 19.98 -8.09 8.59
CA LEU A 37 20.47 -8.94 7.52
C LEU A 37 21.33 -8.11 6.55
N PRO A 38 22.64 -8.38 6.44
CA PRO A 38 23.56 -7.61 5.60
C PRO A 38 23.06 -7.46 4.17
N GLY A 39 23.03 -6.22 3.68
CA GLY A 39 22.61 -5.89 2.31
C GLY A 39 21.10 -5.99 2.04
N LEU A 40 20.27 -6.33 3.05
CA LEU A 40 18.84 -6.60 2.83
C LEU A 40 17.90 -5.86 3.78
N THR A 41 18.14 -5.90 5.10
CA THR A 41 17.25 -5.20 6.05
C THR A 41 17.92 -4.85 7.37
N GLU A 42 17.45 -3.75 7.93
CA GLU A 42 17.80 -3.15 9.22
C GLU A 42 16.61 -3.12 10.18
N VAL A 43 16.79 -2.59 11.38
CA VAL A 43 15.68 -2.14 12.24
C VAL A 43 15.06 -0.91 11.57
N ARG A 44 13.75 -0.94 11.25
CA ARG A 44 13.13 0.08 10.35
C ARG A 44 12.05 0.96 11.01
N PRO A 45 12.36 1.84 11.98
CA PRO A 45 11.39 2.82 12.47
C PRO A 45 10.86 3.74 11.36
N GLY A 46 11.69 4.00 10.33
CA GLY A 46 11.30 4.75 9.14
C GLY A 46 10.12 4.14 8.37
N ALA A 47 9.82 2.85 8.53
CA ALA A 47 8.65 2.21 7.92
C ALA A 47 7.32 2.83 8.40
N ALA A 48 7.32 3.59 9.50
CA ALA A 48 6.15 4.37 9.90
C ALA A 48 5.78 5.47 8.89
N ILE A 49 6.77 6.04 8.19
CA ILE A 49 6.59 7.20 7.31
C ILE A 49 5.72 6.87 6.10
N PRO A 50 5.96 5.79 5.32
CA PRO A 50 5.07 5.41 4.23
C PRO A 50 3.61 5.24 4.66
N ILE A 51 3.34 4.61 5.81
CA ILE A 51 1.97 4.41 6.30
C ILE A 51 1.32 5.74 6.68
N LEU A 52 2.00 6.53 7.49
CA LEU A 52 1.52 7.84 7.91
C LEU A 52 1.17 8.71 6.71
N LEU A 53 2.11 8.86 5.78
CA LEU A 53 1.96 9.73 4.63
C LEU A 53 0.98 9.16 3.60
N SER A 54 0.77 7.84 3.57
CA SER A 54 -0.26 7.22 2.73
C SER A 54 -1.67 7.76 3.04
N PHE A 55 -2.03 7.86 4.33
CA PHE A 55 -3.32 8.42 4.72
C PHE A 55 -3.46 9.93 4.43
N LEU A 56 -2.35 10.65 4.29
CA LEU A 56 -2.34 12.11 4.09
C LEU A 56 -2.21 12.49 2.60
N PHE A 57 -1.21 11.94 1.93
CA PHE A 57 -0.78 12.31 0.57
C PHE A 57 -1.13 11.25 -0.48
N GLY A 58 -1.76 10.14 -0.09
CA GLY A 58 -2.33 9.16 -1.00
C GLY A 58 -1.34 8.63 -2.04
N PRO A 59 -1.59 8.79 -3.35
CA PRO A 59 -0.72 8.26 -4.39
C PRO A 59 0.69 8.86 -4.37
N ALA A 60 0.85 10.11 -3.88
CA ALA A 60 2.18 10.73 -3.77
C ALA A 60 3.04 10.01 -2.72
N ALA A 61 2.43 9.53 -1.65
CA ALA A 61 3.13 8.74 -0.65
C ALA A 61 3.54 7.35 -1.16
N ALA A 62 2.75 6.72 -2.02
CA ALA A 62 3.12 5.44 -2.64
C ALA A 62 4.39 5.56 -3.50
N TRP A 63 4.44 6.55 -4.38
CA TRP A 63 5.62 6.83 -5.19
C TRP A 63 6.80 7.29 -4.34
N GLY A 64 6.56 8.18 -3.38
CA GLY A 64 7.61 8.68 -2.48
C GLY A 64 8.21 7.58 -1.60
N ALA A 65 7.41 6.60 -1.15
CA ALA A 65 7.90 5.45 -0.40
C ALA A 65 8.81 4.56 -1.26
N ALA A 66 8.43 4.28 -2.50
CA ALA A 66 9.22 3.49 -3.43
C ALA A 66 10.58 4.16 -3.74
N ILE A 67 10.53 5.44 -4.13
CA ILE A 67 11.71 6.25 -4.44
C ILE A 67 12.59 6.43 -3.20
N GLY A 68 11.98 6.76 -2.06
CA GLY A 68 12.68 6.95 -0.79
C GLY A 68 13.40 5.70 -0.33
N ASN A 69 12.80 4.51 -0.47
CA ASN A 69 13.50 3.26 -0.18
C ASN A 69 14.73 3.08 -1.07
N THR A 70 14.59 3.28 -2.38
CA THR A 70 15.72 3.13 -3.32
C THR A 70 16.85 4.11 -3.01
N ILE A 71 16.54 5.38 -2.72
CA ILE A 71 17.55 6.36 -2.28
C ILE A 71 18.20 5.90 -0.98
N GLY A 72 17.42 5.42 0.00
CA GLY A 72 17.93 4.89 1.25
C GLY A 72 18.88 3.69 1.05
N ASP A 73 18.58 2.81 0.10
CA ASP A 73 19.43 1.67 -0.26
C ASP A 73 20.75 2.14 -0.90
N MET A 74 20.71 3.15 -1.77
CA MET A 74 21.91 3.76 -2.36
C MET A 74 22.80 4.41 -1.30
N LEU A 75 22.21 5.20 -0.40
CA LEU A 75 22.96 5.92 0.64
C LEU A 75 23.47 5.00 1.76
N GLY A 76 22.76 3.91 2.02
CA GLY A 76 23.10 2.96 3.08
C GLY A 76 23.88 1.73 2.63
N GLY A 77 24.35 1.69 1.37
CA GLY A 77 25.16 0.58 0.85
C GLY A 77 24.41 -0.74 0.67
N MET A 78 23.08 -0.72 0.57
CA MET A 78 22.22 -1.90 0.35
C MET A 78 21.65 -1.97 -1.07
N PHE A 79 22.07 -1.07 -1.96
CA PHE A 79 21.59 -1.04 -3.34
C PHE A 79 22.09 -2.27 -4.12
N GLY A 80 21.15 -3.00 -4.73
CA GLY A 80 21.44 -4.20 -5.49
C GLY A 80 20.20 -4.78 -6.17
N PRO A 81 20.25 -6.02 -6.69
CA PRO A 81 19.12 -6.66 -7.37
C PRO A 81 17.83 -6.68 -6.52
N GLY A 82 17.98 -6.86 -5.20
CA GLY A 82 16.86 -6.84 -4.25
C GLY A 82 16.13 -5.49 -4.18
N SER A 83 16.76 -4.38 -4.57
CA SER A 83 16.14 -3.05 -4.57
C SER A 83 14.97 -2.93 -5.55
N LEU A 84 14.84 -3.82 -6.55
CA LEU A 84 13.64 -3.89 -7.40
C LEU A 84 12.42 -4.40 -6.62
N ALA A 85 12.59 -5.49 -5.88
CA ALA A 85 11.57 -5.99 -4.98
C ALA A 85 11.28 -4.99 -3.87
N GLY A 86 12.32 -4.33 -3.35
CA GLY A 86 12.22 -3.22 -2.40
C GLY A 86 11.39 -2.05 -2.93
N PHE A 87 11.61 -1.62 -4.17
CA PHE A 87 10.84 -0.56 -4.82
C PHE A 87 9.36 -0.94 -4.92
N ALA A 88 9.04 -2.12 -5.47
CA ALA A 88 7.67 -2.60 -5.63
C ALA A 88 6.96 -2.79 -4.27
N GLY A 89 7.66 -3.37 -3.31
CA GLY A 89 7.15 -3.59 -1.95
C GLY A 89 6.83 -2.28 -1.24
N ASN A 90 7.74 -1.29 -1.29
CA ASN A 90 7.50 0.02 -0.65
C ASN A 90 6.45 0.85 -1.39
N PHE A 91 6.33 0.71 -2.71
CA PHE A 91 5.22 1.29 -3.46
C PHE A 91 3.89 0.75 -2.93
N LEU A 92 3.73 -0.57 -2.86
CA LEU A 92 2.52 -1.20 -2.34
C LEU A 92 2.28 -0.84 -0.88
N TYR A 93 3.33 -0.74 -0.07
CA TYR A 93 3.26 -0.36 1.33
C TYR A 93 2.70 1.05 1.55
N GLY A 94 3.08 2.00 0.69
CA GLY A 94 2.53 3.36 0.68
C GLY A 94 1.21 3.46 -0.08
N TYR A 95 0.87 2.51 -0.95
CA TYR A 95 -0.36 2.49 -1.74
C TYR A 95 -1.56 1.93 -0.95
N VAL A 96 -1.37 0.77 -0.31
CA VAL A 96 -2.44 0.02 0.35
C VAL A 96 -3.22 0.85 1.36
N PRO A 97 -2.61 1.65 2.25
CA PRO A 97 -3.37 2.36 3.27
C PRO A 97 -4.35 3.38 2.72
N TYR A 98 -3.92 4.22 1.77
CA TYR A 98 -4.80 5.16 1.09
C TYR A 98 -5.89 4.43 0.30
N ALA A 99 -5.53 3.38 -0.45
CA ALA A 99 -6.44 2.67 -1.32
C ALA A 99 -7.56 1.97 -0.53
N PHE A 100 -7.21 1.30 0.57
CA PHE A 100 -8.16 0.64 1.46
C PHE A 100 -9.03 1.65 2.19
N TRP A 101 -8.42 2.70 2.75
CA TRP A 101 -9.17 3.73 3.46
C TRP A 101 -10.21 4.36 2.54
N ARG A 102 -9.79 4.76 1.35
CA ARG A 102 -10.69 5.32 0.34
C ARG A 102 -11.79 4.36 -0.08
N ALA A 103 -11.48 3.08 -0.24
CA ALA A 103 -12.47 2.08 -0.62
C ALA A 103 -13.55 1.87 0.46
N LEU A 104 -13.18 1.97 1.74
CA LEU A 104 -14.06 1.64 2.88
C LEU A 104 -14.68 2.86 3.58
N ARG A 105 -14.07 4.04 3.40
CA ARG A 105 -14.42 5.29 4.10
C ARG A 105 -14.45 6.51 3.17
N GLY A 106 -14.08 6.38 1.90
CA GLY A 106 -14.04 7.53 0.98
C GLY A 106 -13.03 8.58 1.44
N HIS A 107 -13.48 9.83 1.56
CA HIS A 107 -12.67 10.94 2.07
C HIS A 107 -12.96 11.25 3.55
N ALA A 108 -13.61 10.33 4.28
CA ALA A 108 -13.85 10.53 5.71
C ALA A 108 -12.52 10.57 6.48
N ARG A 109 -12.49 11.39 7.53
CA ARG A 109 -11.29 11.60 8.33
C ARG A 109 -10.99 10.37 9.20
N PRO A 110 -9.74 9.89 9.28
CA PRO A 110 -9.36 8.89 10.28
C PRO A 110 -9.72 9.33 11.70
N GLY A 111 -10.52 8.50 12.37
CA GLY A 111 -11.01 8.75 13.73
C GLY A 111 -12.36 9.49 13.79
N GLU A 112 -12.96 9.87 12.67
CA GLU A 112 -14.27 10.54 12.62
C GLU A 112 -15.38 9.71 13.29
N ARG A 113 -15.36 8.37 13.10
CA ARG A 113 -16.29 7.43 13.77
C ARG A 113 -15.71 6.83 15.05
N GLY A 114 -14.76 7.52 15.69
CA GLY A 114 -14.14 7.10 16.94
C GLY A 114 -13.32 5.81 16.81
N ALA A 115 -13.42 4.92 17.80
CA ALA A 115 -12.58 3.73 17.91
C ALA A 115 -12.66 2.78 16.69
N ARG A 116 -13.80 2.71 16.01
CA ARG A 116 -13.99 1.83 14.83
C ARG A 116 -13.05 2.19 13.68
N ASP A 117 -12.81 3.48 13.51
CA ASP A 117 -11.92 3.97 12.46
C ASP A 117 -10.46 3.72 12.80
N TRP A 118 -10.07 3.85 14.06
CA TRP A 118 -8.72 3.49 14.52
C TRP A 118 -8.43 2.00 14.42
N VAL A 119 -9.41 1.14 14.75
CA VAL A 119 -9.31 -0.31 14.50
C VAL A 119 -9.11 -0.57 13.01
N LEU A 120 -9.85 0.12 12.14
CA LEU A 120 -9.70 -0.05 10.70
C LEU A 120 -8.32 0.42 10.20
N VAL A 121 -7.82 1.57 10.68
CA VAL A 121 -6.45 2.05 10.37
C VAL A 121 -5.39 1.02 10.78
N ILE A 122 -5.53 0.42 11.96
CA ILE A 122 -4.64 -0.64 12.46
C ILE A 122 -4.68 -1.86 11.54
N LEU A 123 -5.87 -2.35 11.19
CA LEU A 123 -6.03 -3.51 10.31
C LEU A 123 -5.42 -3.24 8.92
N ILE A 124 -5.69 -2.06 8.36
CA ILE A 124 -5.12 -1.63 7.07
C ILE A 124 -3.59 -1.58 7.13
N SER A 125 -3.04 -1.03 8.22
CA SER A 125 -1.59 -0.93 8.41
C SER A 125 -0.94 -2.31 8.48
N LEU A 126 -1.59 -3.27 9.16
CA LEU A 126 -1.15 -4.66 9.19
C LEU A 126 -1.22 -5.30 7.79
N ILE A 127 -2.33 -5.16 7.06
CA ILE A 127 -2.41 -5.68 5.69
C ILE A 127 -1.33 -5.09 4.78
N SER A 128 -1.01 -3.81 4.96
CA SER A 128 0.11 -3.18 4.27
C SER A 128 1.46 -3.85 4.64
N ALA A 129 1.69 -4.13 5.93
CA ALA A 129 2.88 -4.86 6.39
C ALA A 129 2.97 -6.30 5.83
N PHE A 130 1.86 -7.02 5.74
CA PHE A 130 1.79 -8.32 5.06
C PHE A 130 2.13 -8.20 3.57
N THR A 131 1.62 -7.15 2.92
CA THR A 131 1.82 -6.92 1.48
C THR A 131 3.29 -6.66 1.15
N ILE A 132 3.96 -5.80 1.91
CA ILE A 132 5.40 -5.53 1.71
C ILE A 132 6.26 -6.75 2.06
N ALA A 133 5.93 -7.46 3.14
CA ALA A 133 6.65 -8.67 3.54
C ALA A 133 6.58 -9.76 2.46
N ALA A 134 5.38 -10.02 1.93
CA ALA A 134 5.18 -10.96 0.84
C ALA A 134 5.96 -10.54 -0.41
N THR A 135 5.88 -9.25 -0.80
CA THR A 135 6.48 -8.76 -2.05
C THR A 135 8.01 -8.77 -1.99
N ILE A 136 8.61 -8.22 -0.92
CA ILE A 136 10.07 -8.17 -0.78
C ILE A 136 10.61 -9.55 -0.47
N GLY A 137 9.95 -10.32 0.42
CA GLY A 137 10.39 -11.66 0.76
C GLY A 137 10.40 -12.58 -0.45
N TRP A 138 9.35 -12.56 -1.26
CA TRP A 138 9.28 -13.34 -2.49
C TRP A 138 10.36 -12.92 -3.49
N GLY A 139 10.54 -11.61 -3.71
CA GLY A 139 11.55 -11.12 -4.65
C GLY A 139 12.98 -11.43 -4.21
N ALA A 140 13.30 -11.28 -2.91
CA ALA A 140 14.61 -11.58 -2.38
C ALA A 140 14.93 -13.09 -2.43
N ASP A 141 13.96 -13.94 -2.13
CA ASP A 141 14.10 -15.39 -2.23
C ASP A 141 14.28 -15.84 -3.68
N ALA A 142 13.44 -15.34 -4.60
CA ALA A 142 13.53 -15.67 -6.02
C ALA A 142 14.86 -15.25 -6.68
N LEU A 143 15.52 -14.23 -6.13
CA LEU A 143 16.85 -13.77 -6.55
C LEU A 143 18.00 -14.50 -5.85
N GLY A 144 17.72 -15.44 -4.94
CA GLY A 144 18.72 -16.18 -4.18
C GLY A 144 19.43 -15.33 -3.11
N LEU A 145 18.87 -14.20 -2.70
CA LEU A 145 19.50 -13.26 -1.78
C LEU A 145 19.32 -13.66 -0.32
N ALA A 146 18.12 -14.12 0.05
CA ALA A 146 17.82 -14.63 1.39
C ALA A 146 16.57 -15.52 1.37
N PRO A 147 16.48 -16.50 2.28
CA PRO A 147 15.31 -17.37 2.36
C PRO A 147 14.07 -16.59 2.79
N TYR A 148 12.93 -16.84 2.14
CA TYR A 148 11.66 -16.15 2.37
C TYR A 148 11.25 -16.10 3.83
N ALA A 149 11.33 -17.23 4.55
CA ALA A 149 10.99 -17.30 5.97
C ALA A 149 11.82 -16.37 6.86
N ALA A 150 13.07 -16.05 6.46
CA ALA A 150 13.87 -15.07 7.18
C ALA A 150 13.45 -13.65 6.82
N ILE A 151 13.65 -13.27 5.55
CA ILE A 151 13.49 -11.88 5.13
C ILE A 151 12.03 -11.41 5.23
N GLY A 152 11.07 -12.25 4.86
CA GLY A 152 9.64 -11.92 4.89
C GLY A 152 9.15 -11.68 6.32
N ASN A 153 9.50 -12.55 7.27
CA ASN A 153 9.08 -12.39 8.66
C ASN A 153 9.77 -11.21 9.36
N ILE A 154 11.06 -10.98 9.08
CA ILE A 154 11.77 -9.80 9.62
C ILE A 154 11.07 -8.52 9.16
N ILE A 155 10.75 -8.41 7.86
CA ILE A 155 10.05 -7.25 7.31
C ILE A 155 8.65 -7.13 7.92
N LEU A 156 7.90 -8.24 8.01
CA LEU A 156 6.56 -8.24 8.59
C LEU A 156 6.56 -7.68 10.02
N VAL A 157 7.46 -8.16 10.87
CA VAL A 157 7.56 -7.72 12.26
C VAL A 157 8.00 -6.27 12.35
N ASN A 158 9.08 -5.89 11.65
CA ASN A 158 9.58 -4.52 11.66
C ASN A 158 8.51 -3.52 11.21
N ASN A 159 7.89 -3.77 10.06
CA ASN A 159 6.91 -2.87 9.48
C ASN A 159 5.62 -2.85 10.32
N SER A 160 5.19 -3.97 10.89
CA SER A 160 4.03 -3.98 11.81
C SER A 160 4.31 -3.14 13.05
N LEU A 161 5.46 -3.34 13.71
CA LEU A 161 5.82 -2.59 14.90
C LEU A 161 5.95 -1.09 14.60
N ALA A 162 6.66 -0.71 13.54
CA ALA A 162 6.80 0.69 13.14
C ALA A 162 5.43 1.33 12.82
N SER A 163 4.56 0.62 12.11
CA SER A 163 3.23 1.14 11.77
C SER A 163 2.37 1.34 13.01
N LEU A 164 2.29 0.33 13.89
CA LEU A 164 1.41 0.36 15.06
C LEU A 164 1.90 1.33 16.14
N LEU A 165 3.20 1.33 16.40
CA LEU A 165 3.78 2.10 17.51
C LEU A 165 4.07 3.55 17.13
N LEU A 166 4.34 3.84 15.85
CA LEU A 166 4.74 5.16 15.41
C LEU A 166 3.72 5.77 14.44
N ALA A 167 3.36 5.07 13.36
CA ALA A 167 2.50 5.67 12.32
C ALA A 167 1.09 6.01 12.83
N VAL A 168 0.45 5.12 13.59
CA VAL A 168 -0.92 5.35 14.10
C VAL A 168 -0.98 6.54 15.06
N PRO A 169 -0.12 6.66 16.09
CA PRO A 169 -0.09 7.86 16.94
C PRO A 169 0.26 9.14 16.17
N LEU A 170 1.23 9.07 15.25
CA LEU A 170 1.61 10.22 14.43
C LEU A 170 0.46 10.67 13.52
N LEU A 171 -0.32 9.74 12.97
CA LEU A 171 -1.47 10.06 12.14
C LEU A 171 -2.52 10.82 12.95
N ALA A 172 -2.85 10.35 14.17
CA ALA A 172 -3.78 11.05 15.06
C ALA A 172 -3.32 12.49 15.37
N ALA A 173 -2.02 12.69 15.56
CA ALA A 173 -1.45 13.99 15.86
C ALA A 173 -1.37 14.92 14.62
N LEU A 174 -0.95 14.40 13.47
CA LEU A 174 -0.59 15.20 12.30
C LEU A 174 -1.75 15.44 11.35
N TYR A 175 -2.71 14.50 11.25
CA TYR A 175 -3.84 14.62 10.33
C TYR A 175 -4.58 15.97 10.43
N PRO A 176 -5.07 16.41 11.62
CA PRO A 176 -5.76 17.70 11.71
C PRO A 176 -4.91 18.92 11.37
N ARG A 177 -3.57 18.82 11.41
CA ARG A 177 -2.68 19.92 11.02
C ARG A 177 -2.51 19.98 9.51
N VAL A 178 -2.37 18.82 8.88
CA VAL A 178 -2.25 18.69 7.42
C VAL A 178 -3.56 19.02 6.72
N GLU A 179 -4.69 18.59 7.30
CA GLU A 179 -6.05 18.96 6.88
C GLU A 179 -6.25 20.48 6.91
N LYS A 180 -5.90 21.15 8.01
CA LYS A 180 -5.96 22.62 8.10
C LYS A 180 -5.06 23.34 7.10
N ALA A 181 -3.99 22.71 6.64
CA ALA A 181 -3.09 23.27 5.65
C ALA A 181 -3.59 23.07 4.20
N GLY A 182 -4.69 22.34 3.99
CA GLY A 182 -5.19 22.03 2.65
C GLY A 182 -4.25 21.13 1.85
N LEU A 183 -3.51 20.25 2.54
CA LEU A 183 -2.46 19.42 1.96
C LEU A 183 -2.88 17.95 1.80
N LEU A 184 -4.16 17.61 2.04
CA LEU A 184 -4.63 16.26 1.80
C LEU A 184 -4.70 16.00 0.29
N TRP A 185 -4.38 14.77 -0.12
CA TRP A 185 -4.31 14.43 -1.55
C TRP A 185 -5.62 14.68 -2.29
N HIS A 186 -6.77 14.43 -1.65
CA HIS A 186 -8.07 14.62 -2.28
C HIS A 186 -8.44 16.11 -2.39
N GLU A 187 -8.01 16.95 -1.44
CA GLU A 187 -8.20 18.41 -1.53
C GLU A 187 -7.44 18.96 -2.73
N ILE A 188 -6.18 18.55 -2.90
CA ILE A 188 -5.35 18.98 -4.04
C ILE A 188 -5.90 18.46 -5.37
N MET A 189 -6.30 17.19 -5.43
CA MET A 189 -6.76 16.56 -6.67
C MET A 189 -8.16 17.04 -7.09
N ASP A 190 -9.03 17.35 -6.13
CA ASP A 190 -10.38 17.87 -6.41
C ASP A 190 -10.31 19.35 -6.87
N ASP A 191 -9.44 20.17 -6.28
CA ASP A 191 -9.21 21.57 -6.67
C ASP A 191 -8.71 21.72 -8.12
N GLU A 192 -7.94 20.74 -8.62
CA GLU A 192 -7.37 20.75 -9.98
C GLU A 192 -8.26 20.07 -11.02
N SER A 193 -9.40 19.48 -10.61
CA SER A 193 -10.35 18.89 -11.53
C SER A 193 -11.11 19.99 -12.32
N PRO A 194 -11.24 19.88 -13.66
CA PRO A 194 -12.02 20.85 -14.42
C PRO A 194 -13.44 20.90 -13.86
N VAL A 195 -13.95 22.10 -13.55
CA VAL A 195 -15.35 22.30 -13.17
C VAL A 195 -16.21 21.75 -14.31
N GLU A 196 -16.76 20.55 -14.15
CA GLU A 196 -17.85 20.10 -15.01
C GLU A 196 -18.97 21.10 -14.82
N VAL A 197 -19.17 21.95 -15.83
CA VAL A 197 -20.35 22.80 -15.95
C VAL A 197 -21.54 21.84 -15.86
N ARG A 198 -22.25 21.89 -14.73
CA ARG A 198 -23.54 21.23 -14.56
C ARG A 198 -24.53 21.90 -15.51
N ASP A 199 -24.43 21.54 -16.78
CA ASP A 199 -25.35 22.01 -17.80
C ASP A 199 -26.71 21.37 -17.56
N THR A 200 -27.57 22.22 -16.99
CA THR A 200 -28.99 22.31 -17.30
C THR A 200 -29.86 21.12 -16.88
N ALA A 201 -30.42 21.22 -15.68
CA ALA A 201 -31.75 20.71 -15.43
C ALA A 201 -32.77 21.54 -16.25
N VAL A 202 -32.86 21.29 -17.55
CA VAL A 202 -34.03 21.73 -18.32
C VAL A 202 -35.20 20.84 -17.90
N VAL A 203 -36.08 21.47 -17.13
CA VAL A 203 -37.48 21.13 -16.85
C VAL A 203 -38.05 20.02 -17.75
N ALA A 204 -38.14 18.81 -17.19
CA ALA A 204 -38.84 17.68 -17.82
C ALA A 204 -40.32 17.69 -17.43
N THR A 205 -41.16 18.46 -18.12
CA THR A 205 -42.64 18.44 -17.98
C THR A 205 -43.31 17.42 -18.91
N SER A 206 -42.57 16.56 -19.61
CA SER A 206 -43.12 15.50 -20.46
C SER A 206 -42.89 14.09 -19.87
N GLY A 207 -43.82 13.16 -20.13
CA GLY A 207 -43.72 11.75 -19.68
C GLY A 207 -42.44 11.04 -20.16
N ARG A 208 -41.85 11.48 -21.28
CA ARG A 208 -40.53 11.02 -21.76
C ARG A 208 -39.38 11.52 -20.88
N GLY A 209 -39.46 12.73 -20.35
CA GLY A 209 -38.45 13.29 -19.45
C GLY A 209 -38.42 12.58 -18.08
N VAL A 210 -39.58 12.18 -17.56
CA VAL A 210 -39.67 11.37 -16.32
C VAL A 210 -39.08 9.97 -16.53
N LEU A 211 -39.36 9.33 -17.68
CA LEU A 211 -38.78 8.03 -18.02
C LEU A 211 -37.26 8.11 -18.18
N MET A 212 -36.75 9.13 -18.88
CA MET A 212 -35.31 9.33 -19.05
C MET A 212 -34.62 9.62 -17.72
N ALA A 213 -35.22 10.43 -16.83
CA ALA A 213 -34.71 10.67 -15.48
C ALA A 213 -34.66 9.38 -14.62
N ARG A 214 -35.66 8.50 -14.75
CA ARG A 214 -35.63 7.19 -14.07
C ARG A 214 -34.55 6.28 -14.64
N LEU A 215 -34.38 6.23 -15.96
CA LEU A 215 -33.35 5.41 -16.60
C LEU A 215 -31.92 5.90 -16.28
N THR A 216 -31.68 7.21 -16.25
CA THR A 216 -30.38 7.76 -15.84
C THR A 216 -30.10 7.47 -14.36
N LYS A 217 -31.09 7.60 -13.48
CA LYS A 217 -30.95 7.23 -12.07
C LYS A 217 -30.64 5.73 -11.91
N LEU A 218 -31.40 4.85 -12.55
CA LEU A 218 -31.13 3.39 -12.53
C LEU A 218 -29.74 3.05 -13.07
N ARG A 219 -29.29 3.74 -14.13
CA ARG A 219 -27.95 3.55 -14.69
C ARG A 219 -26.86 4.03 -13.72
N ALA A 220 -27.06 5.17 -13.06
CA ALA A 220 -26.16 5.70 -12.04
C ALA A 220 -26.07 4.76 -10.82
N ASP A 221 -27.22 4.28 -10.32
CA ASP A 221 -27.29 3.32 -9.21
C ASP A 221 -26.58 2.01 -9.56
N SER A 222 -26.78 1.50 -10.79
CA SER A 222 -26.07 0.31 -11.28
C SER A 222 -24.55 0.51 -11.40
N ALA A 223 -24.12 1.72 -11.78
CA ALA A 223 -22.71 2.06 -11.90
C ALA A 223 -22.06 2.17 -10.51
N GLY A 224 -22.73 2.82 -9.55
CA GLY A 224 -22.29 2.88 -8.16
C GLY A 224 -22.18 1.50 -7.51
N MET A 225 -23.17 0.63 -7.73
CA MET A 225 -23.14 -0.75 -7.22
C MET A 225 -21.98 -1.55 -7.82
N ARG A 226 -21.73 -1.43 -9.12
CA ARG A 226 -20.56 -2.06 -9.77
C ARG A 226 -19.24 -1.53 -9.20
N GLN A 227 -19.14 -0.22 -8.93
CA GLN A 227 -17.94 0.37 -8.35
C GLN A 227 -17.69 -0.10 -6.91
N LEU A 228 -18.75 -0.20 -6.11
CA LEU A 228 -18.67 -0.75 -4.75
C LEU A 228 -18.25 -2.22 -4.76
N ALA A 229 -18.88 -3.04 -5.60
CA ALA A 229 -18.54 -4.46 -5.75
C ALA A 229 -17.09 -4.65 -6.20
N ARG A 230 -16.62 -3.83 -7.15
CA ARG A 230 -15.23 -3.82 -7.61
C ARG A 230 -14.25 -3.50 -6.48
N ARG A 231 -14.53 -2.45 -5.68
CA ARG A 231 -13.69 -2.06 -4.54
C ARG A 231 -13.67 -3.14 -3.46
N ALA A 232 -14.82 -3.71 -3.15
CA ALA A 232 -14.93 -4.82 -2.19
C ALA A 232 -14.13 -6.05 -2.65
N LEU A 233 -14.23 -6.40 -3.94
CA LEU A 233 -13.40 -7.45 -4.53
C LEU A 233 -11.91 -7.12 -4.44
N GLY A 234 -11.52 -5.86 -4.72
CA GLY A 234 -10.13 -5.41 -4.59
C GLY A 234 -9.57 -5.59 -3.18
N VAL A 235 -10.31 -5.14 -2.17
CA VAL A 235 -9.95 -5.32 -0.75
C VAL A 235 -9.82 -6.80 -0.40
N LEU A 236 -10.77 -7.64 -0.86
CA LEU A 236 -10.77 -9.07 -0.57
C LEU A 236 -9.58 -9.79 -1.21
N LEU A 237 -9.33 -9.58 -2.51
CA LEU A 237 -8.22 -10.22 -3.23
C LEU A 237 -6.87 -9.80 -2.65
N LEU A 238 -6.68 -8.51 -2.35
CA LEU A 238 -5.42 -8.03 -1.80
C LEU A 238 -5.19 -8.58 -0.39
N THR A 239 -6.21 -8.54 0.47
CA THR A 239 -6.12 -9.07 1.84
C THR A 239 -5.83 -10.57 1.83
N ALA A 240 -6.60 -11.34 1.06
CA ALA A 240 -6.41 -12.79 0.94
C ALA A 240 -5.03 -13.11 0.36
N GLY A 241 -4.62 -12.42 -0.71
CA GLY A 241 -3.31 -12.57 -1.33
C GLY A 241 -2.16 -12.27 -0.37
N ALA A 242 -2.22 -11.15 0.35
CA ALA A 242 -1.16 -10.73 1.28
C ALA A 242 -1.01 -11.70 2.46
N VAL A 243 -2.13 -12.10 3.09
CA VAL A 243 -2.10 -13.05 4.21
C VAL A 243 -1.68 -14.44 3.74
N ALA A 244 -2.27 -14.94 2.64
CA ALA A 244 -1.94 -16.26 2.13
C ALA A 244 -0.51 -16.34 1.61
N ALA A 245 0.05 -15.30 0.99
CA ALA A 245 1.46 -15.27 0.58
C ALA A 245 2.39 -15.45 1.78
N VAL A 246 2.13 -14.77 2.90
CA VAL A 246 2.93 -14.93 4.12
C VAL A 246 2.77 -16.34 4.70
N CYS A 247 1.54 -16.83 4.84
CA CYS A 247 1.29 -18.16 5.41
C CYS A 247 1.87 -19.29 4.55
N VAL A 248 1.57 -19.29 3.25
CA VAL A 248 2.02 -20.31 2.31
C VAL A 248 3.52 -20.21 2.09
N GLY A 249 4.10 -19.02 1.98
CA GLY A 249 5.54 -18.86 1.81
C GLY A 249 6.32 -19.40 3.01
N ASN A 250 5.82 -19.19 4.23
CA ASN A 250 6.38 -19.82 5.43
C ASN A 250 6.18 -21.34 5.43
N ALA A 251 5.00 -21.84 5.09
CA ALA A 251 4.73 -23.28 5.02
C ALA A 251 5.62 -24.00 3.99
N LEU A 252 5.85 -23.37 2.83
CA LEU A 252 6.77 -23.85 1.80
C LEU A 252 8.22 -23.81 2.31
N SER A 253 8.61 -22.74 3.00
CA SER A 253 9.98 -22.58 3.52
C SER A 253 10.35 -23.63 4.58
N ILE A 254 9.38 -24.16 5.34
CA ILE A 254 9.61 -25.20 6.37
C ILE A 254 9.31 -26.62 5.88
N GLY A 255 9.01 -26.81 4.59
CA GLY A 255 8.75 -28.12 4.00
C GLY A 255 7.39 -28.75 4.37
N LEU A 256 6.46 -27.99 4.97
CA LEU A 256 5.17 -28.51 5.47
C LEU A 256 4.26 -29.05 4.33
N LEU A 257 4.48 -28.59 3.10
CA LEU A 257 3.67 -28.95 1.92
C LEU A 257 4.26 -30.10 1.11
N GLY A 258 5.19 -30.87 1.67
CA GLY A 258 5.68 -32.12 1.07
C GLY A 258 6.54 -31.93 -0.19
N VAL A 259 7.19 -30.77 -0.31
CA VAL A 259 8.14 -30.49 -1.38
C VAL A 259 9.55 -30.61 -0.79
N ASP A 260 10.35 -31.56 -1.29
CA ASP A 260 11.69 -31.89 -0.79
C ASP A 260 12.61 -30.66 -0.78
N PHE A 261 12.84 -30.05 0.38
CA PHE A 261 13.92 -29.09 0.65
C PHE A 261 14.29 -29.06 2.14
N GLY A 262 15.55 -28.70 2.39
CA GLY A 262 16.31 -28.96 3.61
C GLY A 262 15.70 -28.48 4.93
N VAL A 263 15.95 -29.28 5.97
CA VAL A 263 15.67 -28.99 7.37
C VAL A 263 16.45 -27.75 7.80
N ALA A 264 15.82 -26.57 7.85
CA ALA A 264 16.13 -25.56 8.88
C ALA A 264 15.20 -24.33 8.76
N GLY A 265 14.54 -23.97 9.86
CA GLY A 265 13.65 -22.80 9.98
C GLY A 265 14.17 -21.50 9.34
N PHE A 266 14.80 -20.61 10.11
CA PHE A 266 15.34 -19.34 9.58
C PHE A 266 16.60 -19.53 8.70
N ALA A 267 17.01 -20.78 8.42
CA ALA A 267 18.25 -21.12 7.72
C ALA A 267 18.02 -21.99 6.47
N GLY A 268 16.84 -21.93 5.87
CA GLY A 268 16.55 -22.56 4.58
C GLY A 268 17.43 -22.00 3.45
N GLU A 269 17.57 -22.74 2.35
CA GLU A 269 18.29 -22.27 1.16
C GLU A 269 17.47 -21.18 0.44
N ALA A 270 18.12 -20.07 0.11
CA ALA A 270 17.55 -19.04 -0.76
C ALA A 270 17.48 -19.53 -2.21
N GLY A 271 16.59 -18.97 -3.03
CA GLY A 271 16.49 -19.34 -4.45
C GLY A 271 15.66 -20.59 -4.70
N SER A 272 14.75 -20.94 -3.78
CA SER A 272 13.88 -22.11 -3.95
C SER A 272 12.90 -21.87 -5.09
N THR A 273 12.99 -22.68 -6.16
CA THR A 273 12.01 -22.65 -7.26
C THR A 273 10.59 -22.92 -6.76
N THR A 274 10.46 -23.71 -5.69
CA THR A 274 9.19 -24.01 -5.03
C THR A 274 8.56 -22.78 -4.40
N VAL A 275 9.34 -21.99 -3.65
CA VAL A 275 8.84 -20.75 -3.03
C VAL A 275 8.56 -19.71 -4.11
N ALA A 276 9.49 -19.54 -5.06
CA ALA A 276 9.36 -18.58 -6.14
C ALA A 276 8.09 -18.81 -6.97
N VAL A 277 7.83 -20.04 -7.40
CA VAL A 277 6.64 -20.38 -8.20
C VAL A 277 5.39 -20.50 -7.34
N GLY A 278 5.50 -21.12 -6.16
CA GLY A 278 4.37 -21.36 -5.25
C GLY A 278 3.73 -20.08 -4.73
N LEU A 279 4.48 -18.97 -4.68
CA LEU A 279 3.95 -17.67 -4.26
C LEU A 279 3.33 -16.83 -5.39
N LEU A 280 3.59 -17.14 -6.66
CA LEU A 280 3.08 -16.37 -7.81
C LEU A 280 1.57 -16.13 -7.78
N PRO A 281 0.71 -17.13 -7.48
CA PRO A 281 -0.74 -16.89 -7.43
C PRO A 281 -1.13 -15.83 -6.40
N PHE A 282 -0.45 -15.81 -5.25
CA PHE A 282 -0.76 -14.86 -4.18
C PHE A 282 -0.22 -13.47 -4.48
N ILE A 283 0.96 -13.35 -5.09
CA ILE A 283 1.47 -12.08 -5.62
C ILE A 283 0.53 -11.54 -6.70
N ALA A 284 0.02 -12.40 -7.59
CA ALA A 284 -0.96 -12.00 -8.59
C ALA A 284 -2.28 -11.51 -7.96
N LEU A 285 -2.75 -12.14 -6.87
CA LEU A 285 -3.93 -11.68 -6.12
C LEU A 285 -3.71 -10.30 -5.48
N ILE A 286 -2.52 -10.06 -4.90
CA ILE A 286 -2.15 -8.75 -4.37
C ILE A 286 -2.23 -7.67 -5.46
N LEU A 287 -1.58 -7.93 -6.61
CA LEU A 287 -1.54 -6.98 -7.72
C LEU A 287 -2.93 -6.77 -8.34
N ALA A 288 -3.69 -7.84 -8.56
CA ALA A 288 -5.05 -7.75 -9.07
C ALA A 288 -5.95 -6.97 -8.10
N GLY A 289 -5.85 -7.25 -6.80
CA GLY A 289 -6.57 -6.52 -5.77
C GLY A 289 -6.21 -5.03 -5.76
N ALA A 290 -4.93 -4.69 -5.86
CA ALA A 290 -4.46 -3.30 -5.95
C ALA A 290 -5.00 -2.60 -7.20
N LEU A 291 -5.02 -3.27 -8.36
CA LEU A 291 -5.53 -2.70 -9.61
C LEU A 291 -7.05 -2.40 -9.59
N LEU A 292 -7.80 -3.16 -8.78
CA LEU A 292 -9.24 -2.94 -8.62
C LEU A 292 -9.56 -1.69 -7.77
N LEU A 293 -8.59 -1.20 -6.98
CA LEU A 293 -8.71 -0.03 -6.10
C LEU A 293 -8.30 1.29 -6.80
#